data_AF-A0A847QU80-F1
#
_entry.id   AF-A0A847QU80-F1
#
_cell.length_a   1.000
_cell.length_b   1.000
_cell.length_c   1.000
_cell.angle_alpha   90.00
_cell.angle_beta   90.00
_cell.angle_gamma   90.00
#
_symmetry.space_group_name_H-M   'P 1'
#
loop_
_entity.id
_entity.type
_entity.pdbx_description
1 polymer ?
#
loop_
_entity_poly.entity_id
_entity_poly.type
_entity_poly.pdbx_seq_one_letter_code
_entity_poly.pdbx_strand_id
1 'polypeptide(L)'
;MELKLWQKNILYMLIIIGVGFVLFNVAFILAGIVHVVYRIAIIPLINKFNHAKILYVSWHYFYIIFVLLISWLIFRKQFNNLVKATFSTLPMIVILTEVGIQFYHWSVLVWIIGTIIVGLIFLYLYKTKRSWLYYFATIYVVVVELFVMLSGMEI
;
A
#
# COMPACT_ATOMS: atom_id res chain seq x y z
N MET A 1 -0.58 2.27 -36.78
CA MET A 1 0.80 1.87 -36.45
C MET A 1 0.74 1.01 -35.20
N GLU A 2 1.13 -0.26 -35.29
CA GLU A 2 1.27 -1.11 -34.11
C GLU A 2 2.59 -0.80 -33.39
N LEU A 3 2.54 -0.58 -32.09
CA LEU A 3 3.73 -0.33 -31.27
C LEU A 3 4.58 -1.60 -31.17
N LYS A 4 5.91 -1.47 -31.25
CA LYS A 4 6.83 -2.57 -30.95
C LYS A 4 6.68 -2.97 -29.48
N LEU A 5 6.90 -4.25 -29.17
CA LEU A 5 6.76 -4.80 -27.81
C LEU A 5 7.53 -3.98 -26.75
N TRP A 6 8.75 -3.56 -27.07
CA TRP A 6 9.57 -2.75 -26.16
C TRP A 6 8.98 -1.35 -25.89
N GLN A 7 8.41 -0.69 -26.90
CA GLN A 7 7.73 0.60 -26.74
C GLN A 7 6.50 0.47 -25.83
N LYS A 8 5.74 -0.62 -26.01
CA LYS A 8 4.60 -0.94 -25.16
C LYS A 8 5.01 -1.19 -23.71
N ASN A 9 6.11 -1.89 -23.48
CA ASN A 9 6.62 -2.14 -22.12
C ASN A 9 7.08 -0.86 -21.43
N ILE A 10 7.80 0.03 -22.15
CA ILE A 10 8.19 1.35 -21.61
C ILE A 10 6.94 2.16 -21.24
N LEU A 11 5.95 2.20 -22.12
CA LEU A 11 4.70 2.90 -21.85
C LEU A 11 4.00 2.37 -20.59
N TYR A 12 3.98 1.05 -20.39
CA TYR A 12 3.42 0.44 -19.19
C TYR A 12 4.20 0.79 -17.92
N MET A 13 5.53 0.82 -17.98
CA MET A 13 6.35 1.28 -16.85
C MET A 13 6.03 2.73 -16.50
N LEU A 14 5.94 3.62 -17.50
CA LEU A 14 5.61 5.04 -17.29
C LEU A 14 4.21 5.21 -16.68
N ILE A 15 3.22 4.43 -17.12
CA ILE A 15 1.88 4.44 -16.54
C ILE A 15 1.92 3.99 -15.07
N ILE A 16 2.65 2.91 -14.75
CA ILE A 16 2.78 2.43 -13.37
C ILE A 16 3.47 3.49 -12.49
N ILE A 17 4.53 4.13 -12.97
CA ILE A 17 5.22 5.21 -12.24
C ILE A 17 4.27 6.39 -12.02
N GLY A 18 3.69 6.93 -13.09
CA GLY A 18 2.85 8.12 -13.02
C GLY A 18 1.59 7.92 -12.18
N VAL A 19 0.82 6.86 -12.45
CA VAL A 19 -0.40 6.57 -11.69
C VAL A 19 -0.07 6.04 -10.29
N GLY A 20 1.01 5.27 -10.15
CA GLY A 20 1.48 4.80 -8.84
C GLY A 20 1.87 5.94 -7.91
N PHE A 21 2.50 6.99 -8.43
CA PHE A 21 2.77 8.22 -7.67
C PHE A 21 1.47 8.95 -7.25
N VAL A 22 0.47 9.00 -8.11
CA VAL A 22 -0.86 9.53 -7.73
C VAL A 22 -1.47 8.67 -6.62
N LEU A 23 -1.41 7.34 -6.75
CA LEU A 23 -1.92 6.41 -5.73
C LEU A 23 -1.19 6.54 -4.38
N PHE A 24 0.11 6.83 -4.40
CA PHE A 24 0.89 7.13 -3.20
C PHE A 24 0.29 8.33 -2.45
N ASN A 25 0.04 9.44 -3.14
CA ASN A 25 -0.61 10.61 -2.52
C ASN A 25 -2.04 10.31 -2.06
N VAL A 26 -2.80 9.54 -2.84
CA VAL A 26 -4.15 9.08 -2.46
C VAL A 26 -4.10 8.24 -1.18
N ALA A 27 -3.06 7.42 -0.97
CA ALA A 27 -2.90 6.65 0.25
C ALA A 27 -2.88 7.57 1.49
N PHE A 28 -2.08 8.63 1.48
CA PHE A 28 -2.00 9.59 2.59
C PHE A 28 -3.30 10.36 2.79
N ILE A 29 -3.95 10.78 1.72
CA ILE A 29 -5.28 11.42 1.81
C ILE A 29 -6.28 10.47 2.47
N LEU A 30 -6.28 9.19 2.07
CA LEU A 30 -7.14 8.17 2.66
C LEU A 30 -6.80 7.94 4.15
N ALA A 31 -5.53 7.94 4.53
CA ALA A 31 -5.12 7.82 5.93
C ALA A 31 -5.70 8.97 6.77
N GLY A 32 -5.60 10.22 6.27
CA GLY A 32 -6.19 11.39 6.90
C GLY A 32 -7.72 11.30 7.05
N ILE A 33 -8.42 10.86 6.00
CA ILE A 33 -9.87 10.64 6.03
C ILE A 33 -10.24 9.58 7.08
N VAL A 34 -9.54 8.44 7.09
CA VAL A 34 -9.80 7.36 8.06
C VAL A 34 -9.54 7.83 9.48
N HIS A 35 -8.47 8.59 9.72
CA HIS A 35 -8.18 9.16 11.03
C HIS A 35 -9.30 10.12 11.51
N VAL A 36 -9.79 10.99 10.62
CA VAL A 36 -10.91 11.90 10.93
C VAL A 36 -12.20 11.15 11.24
N VAL A 37 -12.54 10.16 10.41
CA VAL A 37 -13.73 9.32 10.61
C VAL A 37 -13.62 8.52 11.91
N TYR A 38 -12.44 7.96 12.19
CA TYR A 38 -12.17 7.26 13.43
C TYR A 38 -12.39 8.16 14.65
N ARG A 39 -11.88 9.40 14.62
CA ARG A 39 -12.03 10.36 15.71
C ARG A 39 -13.47 10.82 15.92
N ILE A 40 -14.22 11.07 14.85
CA ILE A 40 -15.58 11.65 14.93
C ILE A 40 -16.64 10.58 15.16
N ALA A 41 -16.54 9.41 14.51
CA ALA A 41 -17.57 8.39 14.55
C ALA A 41 -17.23 7.25 15.51
N ILE A 42 -16.00 6.75 15.49
CA ILE A 42 -15.64 5.51 16.19
C ILE A 42 -15.35 5.77 17.67
N ILE A 43 -14.55 6.79 18.02
CA ILE A 43 -14.25 7.12 19.42
C ILE A 43 -15.53 7.43 20.24
N PRO A 44 -16.46 8.30 19.78
CA PRO A 44 -17.65 8.60 20.57
C PRO A 44 -18.60 7.41 20.71
N LEU A 45 -18.67 6.55 19.68
CA LEU A 45 -19.44 5.32 19.73
C LEU A 45 -18.87 4.37 20.79
N ILE A 46 -17.55 4.15 20.78
CA ILE A 46 -16.84 3.32 21.76
C ILE A 46 -17.05 3.84 23.18
N ASN A 47 -16.90 5.14 23.40
CA ASN A 47 -17.08 5.77 24.71
C ASN A 47 -18.53 5.68 25.22
N LYS A 48 -19.51 5.64 24.32
CA LYS A 48 -20.93 5.46 24.65
C LYS A 48 -21.26 4.03 25.08
N PHE A 49 -20.54 3.03 24.57
CA PHE A 49 -20.83 1.62 24.81
C PHE A 49 -20.05 0.97 25.96
N ASN A 50 -19.00 1.59 26.53
CA ASN A 50 -18.25 0.94 27.62
C ASN A 50 -17.62 1.90 28.65
N HIS A 51 -18.00 1.71 29.93
CA HIS A 51 -17.28 2.15 31.14
C HIS A 51 -16.09 1.22 31.50
N ALA A 52 -15.82 0.18 30.70
CA ALA A 52 -14.78 -0.81 30.94
C ALA A 52 -13.61 -0.66 29.95
N LYS A 53 -12.38 -0.59 30.49
CA LYS A 53 -11.06 -0.57 29.82
C LYS A 53 -11.10 -1.12 28.38
N ILE A 54 -11.25 -0.22 27.42
CA ILE A 54 -11.20 -0.55 25.99
C ILE A 54 -9.74 -0.77 25.59
N LEU A 55 -9.47 -1.92 24.96
CA LEU A 55 -8.30 -2.13 24.11
C LEU A 55 -8.17 -0.92 23.17
N TYR A 56 -7.12 -0.12 23.36
CA TYR A 56 -6.80 1.00 22.46
C TYR A 56 -6.46 0.44 21.06
N VAL A 57 -7.48 0.18 20.26
CA VAL A 57 -7.32 -0.26 18.88
C VAL A 57 -6.95 0.96 18.05
N SER A 58 -5.68 1.03 17.64
CA SER A 58 -5.17 2.13 16.83
C SER A 58 -5.91 2.29 15.50
N TRP A 59 -6.12 3.54 15.07
CA TRP A 59 -6.77 3.88 13.79
C TRP A 59 -6.00 3.31 12.58
N HIS A 60 -4.69 3.08 12.73
CA HIS A 60 -3.83 2.42 11.74
C HIS A 60 -4.38 1.04 11.32
N TYR A 61 -4.92 0.25 12.25
CA TYR A 61 -5.51 -1.05 11.91
C TYR A 61 -6.79 -0.91 11.08
N PHE A 62 -7.63 0.08 11.40
CA PHE A 62 -8.81 0.40 10.60
C PHE A 62 -8.43 0.82 9.19
N TYR A 63 -7.37 1.63 9.06
CA TYR A 63 -6.85 2.07 7.77
C TYR A 63 -6.36 0.90 6.91
N ILE A 64 -5.53 0.02 7.47
CA ILE A 64 -5.05 -1.18 6.75
C ILE A 64 -6.22 -2.05 6.29
N ILE A 65 -7.17 -2.35 7.19
CA ILE A 65 -8.35 -3.17 6.86
C ILE A 65 -9.16 -2.52 5.74
N PHE A 66 -9.38 -1.20 5.81
CA PHE A 66 -10.13 -0.46 4.81
C PHE A 66 -9.47 -0.54 3.42
N VAL A 67 -8.17 -0.33 3.35
CA VAL A 67 -7.40 -0.40 2.08
C VAL A 67 -7.39 -1.81 1.53
N LEU A 68 -7.26 -2.83 2.38
CA LEU A 68 -7.31 -4.23 1.97
C LEU A 68 -8.70 -4.61 1.42
N LEU A 69 -9.78 -4.12 2.03
CA LEU A 69 -11.15 -4.34 1.53
C LEU A 69 -11.36 -3.71 0.15
N ILE A 70 -10.93 -2.47 -0.04
CA ILE A 70 -10.99 -1.79 -1.36
C ILE A 70 -10.17 -2.58 -2.39
N SER A 71 -8.97 -2.99 -2.00
CA SER A 71 -8.07 -3.75 -2.86
C SER A 71 -8.69 -5.07 -3.29
N TRP A 72 -9.26 -5.81 -2.34
CA TRP A 72 -9.97 -7.06 -2.61
C TRP A 72 -11.10 -6.89 -3.65
N LEU A 73 -11.92 -5.84 -3.51
CA LEU A 73 -13.01 -5.55 -4.45
C LEU A 73 -12.49 -5.29 -5.87
N ILE A 74 -11.37 -4.60 -6.01
CA ILE A 74 -10.77 -4.28 -7.31
C ILE A 74 -10.11 -5.50 -7.94
N PHE A 75 -9.40 -6.32 -7.16
CA PHE A 75 -8.75 -7.52 -7.68
C PHE A 75 -9.75 -8.59 -8.14
N ARG A 76 -10.95 -8.63 -7.55
CA ARG A 76 -12.05 -9.52 -7.95
C ARG A 76 -12.64 -9.16 -9.33
N LYS A 77 -12.58 -7.89 -9.74
CA LYS A 77 -13.09 -7.45 -11.05
C LYS A 77 -12.18 -7.92 -12.19
N GLN A 78 -12.75 -8.09 -13.39
CA GLN A 78 -12.01 -8.54 -14.60
C GLN A 78 -11.26 -7.40 -15.29
N PHE A 79 -10.46 -6.63 -14.54
CA PHE A 79 -9.59 -5.61 -15.14
C PHE A 79 -8.35 -6.20 -15.79
N ASN A 80 -7.80 -5.46 -16.77
CA ASN A 80 -6.53 -5.81 -17.41
C ASN A 80 -5.37 -5.82 -16.39
N ASN A 81 -4.34 -6.61 -16.67
CA ASN A 81 -3.15 -6.78 -15.85
C ASN A 81 -2.44 -5.46 -15.53
N LEU A 82 -2.42 -4.50 -16.47
CA LEU A 82 -1.84 -3.18 -16.22
C LEU A 82 -2.56 -2.46 -15.08
N VAL A 83 -3.89 -2.35 -15.15
CA VAL A 83 -4.69 -1.67 -14.13
C VAL A 83 -4.52 -2.33 -12.77
N LYS A 84 -4.52 -3.66 -12.71
CA LYS A 84 -4.34 -4.40 -11.45
C LYS A 84 -2.92 -4.28 -10.90
N ALA A 85 -1.89 -4.27 -11.75
CA ALA A 85 -0.51 -4.07 -11.32
C ALA A 85 -0.29 -2.64 -10.81
N THR A 86 -0.80 -1.63 -11.51
CA THR A 86 -0.80 -0.26 -11.01
C THR A 86 -1.56 -0.16 -9.69
N PHE A 87 -2.76 -0.73 -9.60
CA PHE A 87 -3.55 -0.66 -8.36
C PHE A 87 -2.88 -1.41 -7.19
N SER A 88 -2.10 -2.47 -7.46
CA SER A 88 -1.34 -3.16 -6.41
C SER A 88 -0.31 -2.31 -5.70
N THR A 89 0.09 -1.17 -6.27
CA THR A 89 0.98 -0.23 -5.57
C THR A 89 0.31 0.33 -4.32
N LEU A 90 -0.99 0.60 -4.35
CA LEU A 90 -1.73 1.20 -3.24
C LEU A 90 -1.66 0.37 -1.94
N PRO A 91 -2.13 -0.89 -1.89
CA PRO A 91 -2.04 -1.68 -0.66
C PRO A 91 -0.59 -1.93 -0.24
N MET A 92 0.35 -1.98 -1.19
CA MET A 92 1.76 -2.20 -0.87
C MET A 92 2.39 -0.99 -0.19
N ILE A 93 2.14 0.22 -0.70
CA ILE A 93 2.51 1.49 -0.06
C ILE A 93 1.98 1.50 1.36
N VAL A 94 0.66 1.28 1.52
CA VAL A 94 0.01 1.32 2.83
C VAL A 94 0.64 0.35 3.82
N ILE A 95 0.86 -0.90 3.43
CA ILE A 95 1.45 -1.90 4.33
C ILE A 95 2.87 -1.52 4.73
N LEU A 96 3.70 -1.09 3.77
CA LEU A 96 5.11 -0.77 4.05
C LEU A 96 5.25 0.50 4.87
N THR A 97 4.50 1.54 4.53
CA THR A 97 4.47 2.80 5.29
C THR A 97 3.99 2.55 6.73
N GLU A 98 2.95 1.75 6.92
CA GLU A 98 2.44 1.42 8.26
C GLU A 98 3.45 0.63 9.11
N VAL A 99 4.21 -0.28 8.49
CA VAL A 99 5.35 -0.94 9.15
C VAL A 99 6.40 0.10 9.55
N GLY A 100 6.71 1.04 8.67
CA GLY A 100 7.62 2.15 8.95
C GLY A 100 7.17 2.99 10.15
N ILE A 101 5.90 3.38 10.19
CA ILE A 101 5.33 4.20 11.28
C ILE A 101 5.33 3.42 12.61
N GLN A 102 4.86 2.18 12.62
CA GLN A 102 4.73 1.39 13.86
C GLN A 102 6.07 1.03 14.47
N PHE A 103 7.08 0.77 13.65
CA PHE A 103 8.41 0.35 14.08
C PHE A 103 9.48 1.43 13.88
N TYR A 104 9.09 2.70 13.72
CA TYR A 104 10.01 3.82 13.45
C TYR A 104 11.19 3.89 14.43
N HIS A 105 10.92 3.65 15.72
CA HIS A 105 11.92 3.65 16.78
C HIS A 105 12.92 2.46 16.70
N TRP A 106 12.55 1.39 15.99
CA TRP A 106 13.30 0.14 15.86
C TRP A 106 13.62 -0.10 14.39
N SER A 107 14.48 0.76 13.82
CA SER A 107 14.80 0.76 12.38
C SER A 107 15.15 -0.63 11.84
N VAL A 108 15.88 -1.45 12.60
CA VAL A 108 16.20 -2.84 12.23
C VAL A 108 14.96 -3.70 11.99
N LEU A 109 13.90 -3.54 12.80
CA LEU A 109 12.64 -4.27 12.60
C LEU A 109 11.92 -3.84 11.32
N VAL A 110 11.96 -2.55 10.96
CA VAL A 110 11.40 -2.05 9.70
C VAL A 110 12.06 -2.76 8.52
N TRP A 111 13.40 -2.87 8.51
CA TRP A 111 14.13 -3.57 7.46
C TRP A 111 13.79 -5.06 7.40
N ILE A 112 13.76 -5.74 8.55
CA ILE A 112 13.47 -7.19 8.60
C ILE A 112 12.04 -7.47 8.13
N ILE A 113 11.06 -6.77 8.70
CA ILE A 113 9.63 -6.98 8.40
C ILE A 113 9.36 -6.58 6.94
N GLY A 114 9.86 -5.43 6.49
CA GLY A 114 9.73 -4.99 5.09
C GLY A 114 10.32 -6.00 4.11
N THR A 115 11.52 -6.52 4.39
CA THR A 115 12.15 -7.56 3.56
C THR A 115 11.32 -8.83 3.51
N ILE A 116 10.78 -9.29 4.65
CA ILE A 116 9.91 -10.46 4.72
C ILE A 116 8.63 -10.24 3.88
N ILE A 117 7.97 -9.09 4.03
CA ILE A 117 6.74 -8.76 3.29
C ILE A 117 7.01 -8.75 1.78
N VAL A 118 8.04 -8.03 1.34
CA VAL A 118 8.42 -7.95 -0.07
C VAL A 118 8.82 -9.33 -0.62
N GLY A 119 9.57 -10.11 0.14
CA GLY A 119 9.95 -11.48 -0.21
C GLY A 119 8.75 -12.41 -0.37
N LEU A 120 7.76 -12.31 0.52
CA LEU A 120 6.50 -13.06 0.41
C LEU A 120 5.68 -12.64 -0.81
N ILE A 121 5.66 -11.35 -1.14
CA ILE A 121 5.01 -10.83 -2.35
C ILE A 121 5.69 -11.42 -3.59
N PHE A 122 7.01 -11.36 -3.69
CA PHE A 122 7.74 -11.96 -4.83
C PHE A 122 7.51 -13.46 -4.94
N LEU A 123 7.54 -14.19 -3.82
CA LEU A 123 7.23 -15.63 -3.79
C LEU A 123 5.80 -15.91 -4.28
N TYR A 124 4.83 -15.11 -3.85
CA TYR A 124 3.44 -15.22 -4.30
C TYR A 124 3.31 -14.96 -5.82
N LEU A 125 3.92 -13.88 -6.32
CA LEU A 125 3.89 -13.54 -7.75
C LEU A 125 4.56 -14.62 -8.61
N TYR A 126 5.64 -15.22 -8.10
CA TYR A 126 6.35 -16.32 -8.75
C TYR A 126 5.49 -17.58 -8.82
N LYS A 127 4.95 -18.04 -7.68
CA LYS A 127 4.09 -19.24 -7.63
C LYS A 127 2.83 -19.09 -8.48
N THR A 128 2.26 -17.89 -8.55
CA THR A 128 1.03 -17.62 -9.33
C THR A 128 1.31 -17.21 -10.78
N LYS A 129 2.57 -17.22 -11.23
CA LYS A 129 3.01 -16.88 -12.59
C LYS A 129 2.38 -15.57 -13.11
N ARG A 130 2.32 -14.55 -12.25
CA ARG A 130 1.72 -13.24 -12.59
C ARG A 130 2.56 -12.51 -13.64
N SER A 131 1.91 -11.58 -14.34
CA SER A 131 2.57 -10.72 -15.32
C SER A 131 3.76 -9.97 -14.70
N TRP A 132 4.81 -9.76 -15.49
CA TRP A 132 6.00 -9.00 -15.09
C TRP A 132 5.68 -7.59 -14.57
N LEU A 133 4.54 -7.01 -14.98
CA LEU A 133 4.06 -5.70 -14.52
C LEU A 133 3.91 -5.63 -12.99
N TYR A 134 3.49 -6.71 -12.34
CA TYR A 134 3.36 -6.75 -10.87
C TYR A 134 4.73 -6.71 -10.18
N TYR A 135 5.74 -7.34 -10.77
CA TYR A 135 7.11 -7.28 -10.26
C TYR A 135 7.66 -5.87 -10.39
N PHE A 136 7.45 -5.24 -11.54
CA PHE A 136 7.85 -3.85 -11.75
C PHE A 136 7.16 -2.91 -10.76
N ALA A 137 5.85 -3.05 -10.56
CA ALA A 137 5.10 -2.26 -9.58
C ALA A 137 5.61 -2.48 -8.14
N THR A 138 5.93 -3.72 -7.78
CA THR A 138 6.50 -4.07 -6.46
C THR A 138 7.85 -3.40 -6.25
N ILE A 139 8.76 -3.51 -7.22
CA ILE A 139 10.09 -2.88 -7.17
C ILE A 139 9.96 -1.37 -7.10
N TYR A 140 9.08 -0.77 -7.91
CA TYR A 140 8.82 0.66 -7.91
C TYR A 140 8.42 1.15 -6.51
N VAL A 141 7.45 0.48 -5.85
CA VAL A 141 7.03 0.86 -4.50
C VAL A 141 8.18 0.74 -3.51
N VAL A 142 8.95 -0.35 -3.55
CA VAL A 142 10.12 -0.51 -2.64
C VAL A 142 11.12 0.63 -2.83
N VAL A 143 11.42 1.01 -4.08
CA VAL A 143 12.34 2.11 -4.37
C VAL A 143 11.78 3.44 -3.85
N VAL A 144 10.48 3.69 -4.01
CA VAL A 144 9.83 4.91 -3.49
C VAL A 144 9.87 4.95 -1.97
N GLU A 145 9.49 3.88 -1.28
CA GLU A 145 9.51 3.82 0.19
C GLU A 145 10.94 3.97 0.74
N LEU A 146 11.93 3.34 0.11
CA LEU A 146 13.33 3.52 0.47
C LEU A 146 13.78 4.96 0.27
N PHE A 147 13.38 5.60 -0.83
CA PHE A 147 13.68 7.00 -1.08
C PHE A 147 13.09 7.90 -0.01
N VAL A 148 11.82 7.69 0.37
CA VAL A 148 11.12 8.47 1.39
C VAL A 148 11.74 8.27 2.78
N MET A 149 12.10 7.04 3.13
CA MET A 149 12.77 6.72 4.39
C MET A 149 14.17 7.37 4.48
N LEU A 150 14.93 7.34 3.39
CA LEU A 150 16.29 7.88 3.34
C LEU A 150 16.34 9.40 3.20
N SER A 151 15.30 10.02 2.63
CA SER A 151 15.22 11.49 2.50
C SER A 151 14.90 12.18 3.81
N GLY A 152 14.48 11.44 4.85
CA GLY A 152 14.06 12.01 6.11
C GLY A 152 12.76 12.82 6.00
N MET A 153 11.97 12.58 4.95
CA MET A 153 10.64 13.17 4.83
C MET A 153 9.77 12.72 6.00
N GLU A 154 9.29 13.67 6.79
CA GLU A 154 8.26 13.42 7.78
C GLU A 154 6.92 13.21 7.05
N ILE A 155 6.26 12.09 7.35
CA ILE A 155 4.97 11.69 6.81
C ILE A 155 3.92 11.77 7.92
#